data_AF-A0A6S7KJV6-F1
#
_entry.id   AF-A0A6S7KJV6-F1
#
_cell.length_a   1.000
_cell.length_b   1.000
_cell.length_c   1.000
_cell.angle_alpha   90.00
_cell.angle_beta   90.00
_cell.angle_gamma   90.00
#
_symmetry.space_group_name_H-M   'P 1'
#
loop_
_entity.id
_entity.type
_entity.pdbx_description
1 polymer ?
#
loop_
_entity_poly.entity_id
_entity_poly.type
_entity_poly.pdbx_seq_one_letter_code
_entity_poly.pdbx_strand_id
1 'polypeptide(L)'
;MGAIATTNEKLTASLAKLSLPKCHPDVFCGDATMFHPWKSAFKGMAESCNVTPENEMNYLCMYTTGEPRKLVNSYRKRRHKDLEKLLMELWMELEKRFGNVAVITNAFLTRLRESARFGEYDKKKLQAFSDLCSDVVSQVSQLPGLACLNYPNAIRPILYNLPESLRNRWEEEEEEFYSHQSKIHNYNFFSTHY
;
A
#
# COMPACT_ATOMS: atom_id res chain seq x y z
N MET A 1 33.98 -13.17 -35.08
CA MET A 1 32.52 -13.12 -35.30
C MET A 1 31.71 -13.12 -34.00
N GLY A 2 32.05 -13.92 -32.97
CA GLY A 2 31.28 -13.99 -31.71
C GLY A 2 31.19 -12.69 -30.90
N ALA A 3 32.29 -11.94 -30.74
CA ALA A 3 32.31 -10.74 -29.89
C ALA A 3 31.41 -9.59 -30.41
N ILE A 4 31.30 -9.43 -31.73
CA ILE A 4 30.48 -8.38 -32.35
C ILE A 4 28.98 -8.69 -32.18
N ALA A 5 28.60 -9.97 -32.30
CA ALA A 5 27.23 -10.42 -32.06
C ALA A 5 26.81 -10.16 -30.60
N THR A 6 27.68 -10.49 -29.63
CA THR A 6 27.42 -10.23 -28.21
C THR A 6 27.33 -8.74 -27.87
N THR A 7 28.13 -7.89 -28.52
CA THR A 7 28.03 -6.42 -28.35
C THR A 7 26.72 -5.90 -28.93
N ASN A 8 26.31 -6.39 -30.11
CA ASN A 8 25.06 -5.98 -30.72
C ASN A 8 23.85 -6.40 -29.88
N GLU A 9 23.84 -7.60 -29.30
CA GLU A 9 22.80 -8.06 -28.37
C GLU A 9 22.73 -7.20 -27.09
N LYS A 10 23.89 -6.80 -26.54
CA LYS A 10 23.94 -5.90 -25.38
C LYS A 10 23.40 -4.51 -25.71
N LEU A 11 23.70 -4.00 -26.91
CA LEU A 11 23.19 -2.72 -27.39
C LEU A 11 21.69 -2.77 -27.64
N THR A 12 21.17 -3.82 -28.28
CA THR A 12 19.73 -3.98 -28.52
C THR A 12 18.97 -4.16 -27.21
N ALA A 13 19.49 -4.94 -26.26
CA ALA A 13 18.90 -5.06 -24.93
C ALA A 13 18.91 -3.72 -24.16
N SER A 14 19.96 -2.91 -24.30
CA SER A 14 20.02 -1.57 -23.71
C SER A 14 19.04 -0.60 -24.36
N LEU A 15 18.89 -0.66 -25.70
CA LEU A 15 17.94 0.17 -26.44
C LEU A 15 16.49 -0.20 -26.12
N ALA A 16 16.19 -1.50 -25.98
CA ALA A 16 14.89 -2.00 -25.57
C ALA A 16 14.51 -1.50 -24.16
N LYS A 17 15.46 -1.48 -23.21
CA LYS A 17 15.24 -0.88 -21.88
C LYS A 17 14.94 0.61 -21.94
N LEU A 18 15.58 1.36 -22.85
CA LEU A 18 15.33 2.78 -23.07
C LEU A 18 13.98 3.06 -23.76
N SER A 19 13.41 2.06 -24.45
CA SER A 19 12.12 2.16 -25.15
C SER A 19 10.90 1.92 -24.25
N LEU A 20 11.11 1.42 -23.03
CA LEU A 20 10.03 1.29 -22.05
C LEU A 20 9.54 2.68 -21.62
N PRO A 21 8.22 2.88 -21.42
CA PRO A 21 7.72 4.09 -20.78
C PRO A 21 8.48 4.34 -19.48
N LYS A 22 8.97 5.57 -19.29
CA LYS A 22 9.67 5.92 -18.05
C LYS A 22 8.70 5.71 -16.88
N CYS A 23 9.00 4.76 -16.01
CA CYS A 23 8.23 4.53 -14.79
C CYS A 23 8.29 5.80 -13.95
N HIS A 24 7.18 6.53 -13.87
CA HIS A 24 7.00 7.62 -12.93
C HIS A 24 6.14 7.13 -11.77
N PRO A 25 6.40 7.56 -10.52
CA PRO A 25 5.48 7.30 -9.43
C PRO A 25 4.16 8.04 -9.68
N ASP A 26 3.08 7.55 -9.10
CA ASP A 26 1.84 8.30 -9.01
C ASP A 26 1.99 9.51 -8.07
N VAL A 27 1.00 10.41 -8.10
CA VAL A 27 0.94 11.52 -7.13
C VAL A 27 0.42 11.00 -5.80
N PHE A 28 1.26 11.08 -4.76
CA PHE A 28 0.89 10.61 -3.42
C PHE A 28 0.01 11.60 -2.67
N CYS A 29 -1.22 11.19 -2.36
CA CYS A 29 -2.22 12.02 -1.69
C CYS A 29 -2.28 11.85 -0.17
N GLY A 30 -1.49 10.95 0.41
CA GLY A 30 -1.48 10.67 1.85
C GLY A 30 -2.13 9.36 2.25
N ASP A 31 -2.54 8.52 1.30
CA ASP A 31 -3.00 7.16 1.61
C ASP A 31 -1.86 6.30 2.16
N ALA A 32 -1.87 6.05 3.46
CA ALA A 32 -0.84 5.27 4.14
C ALA A 32 -0.61 3.89 3.51
N THR A 33 -1.66 3.22 3.00
CA THR A 33 -1.51 1.88 2.39
C THR A 33 -0.71 1.91 1.10
N MET A 34 -0.63 3.07 0.45
CA MET A 34 0.12 3.29 -0.79
C MET A 34 1.49 3.94 -0.57
N PHE A 35 1.87 4.26 0.68
CA PHE A 35 3.08 5.02 0.95
C PHE A 35 4.37 4.26 0.56
N HIS A 36 4.54 3.00 0.97
CA HIS A 36 5.75 2.24 0.62
C HIS A 36 5.84 1.90 -0.87
N PRO A 37 4.77 1.44 -1.56
CA PRO A 37 4.78 1.28 -3.01
C PRO A 37 5.17 2.58 -3.73
N TRP A 38 4.56 3.71 -3.35
CA TRP A 38 4.86 5.01 -3.92
C TRP A 38 6.31 5.44 -3.66
N LYS A 39 6.80 5.31 -2.42
CA LYS A 39 8.17 5.67 -2.05
C LYS A 39 9.18 4.84 -2.84
N SER A 40 8.93 3.54 -3.03
CA SER A 40 9.77 2.66 -3.84
C SER A 40 9.82 3.13 -5.30
N ALA A 41 8.66 3.42 -5.90
CA ALA A 41 8.58 3.92 -7.27
C ALA A 41 9.27 5.28 -7.43
N PHE A 42 9.09 6.20 -6.47
CA PHE A 42 9.72 7.51 -6.48
C PHE A 42 11.25 7.41 -6.40
N LYS A 43 11.77 6.60 -5.47
CA LYS A 43 13.21 6.40 -5.32
C LYS A 43 13.82 5.73 -6.54
N GLY A 44 13.18 4.69 -7.08
CA GLY A 44 13.63 4.04 -8.32
C GLY A 44 13.70 5.02 -9.50
N MET A 45 12.69 5.89 -9.64
CA MET A 45 12.74 6.98 -10.64
C MET A 45 13.89 7.94 -10.38
N ALA A 46 14.05 8.42 -9.14
CA ALA A 46 15.10 9.38 -8.78
C ALA A 46 16.52 8.84 -9.03
N GLU A 47 16.75 7.57 -8.70
CA GLU A 47 17.99 6.83 -8.96
C GLU A 47 18.23 6.68 -10.47
N SER A 48 17.22 6.24 -11.23
CA SER A 48 17.35 6.05 -12.69
C SER A 48 17.67 7.33 -13.46
N CYS A 49 17.21 8.48 -12.96
CA CYS A 49 17.42 9.78 -13.57
C CYS A 49 18.60 10.57 -12.95
N ASN A 50 19.33 9.96 -12.01
CA ASN A 50 20.46 10.56 -11.30
C ASN A 50 20.13 11.96 -10.74
N VAL A 51 18.96 12.07 -10.12
CA VAL A 51 18.37 13.33 -9.65
C VAL A 51 19.25 13.96 -8.56
N THR A 52 19.55 15.25 -8.69
CA THR A 52 20.28 16.01 -7.66
C THR A 52 19.39 16.27 -6.44
N PRO A 53 19.95 16.48 -5.24
CA PRO A 53 19.18 16.82 -4.04
C PRO A 53 18.20 18.00 -4.25
N GLU A 54 18.61 19.04 -4.97
CA GLU A 54 17.76 20.18 -5.29
C GLU A 54 16.55 19.79 -6.15
N ASN A 55 16.79 18.97 -7.16
CA ASN A 55 15.71 18.47 -8.02
C ASN A 55 14.83 17.48 -7.28
N GLU A 56 15.36 16.65 -6.37
CA GLU A 56 14.58 15.71 -5.58
C GLU A 56 13.52 16.43 -4.74
N MET A 57 13.88 17.53 -4.08
CA MET A 57 12.93 18.36 -3.34
C MET A 57 11.82 18.95 -4.24
N ASN A 58 12.18 19.32 -5.47
CA ASN A 58 11.20 19.80 -6.46
C ASN A 58 10.27 18.68 -6.93
N TYR A 59 10.81 17.49 -7.24
CA TYR A 59 10.02 16.33 -7.62
C TYR A 59 9.13 15.84 -6.49
N LEU A 60 9.60 15.82 -5.24
CA LEU A 60 8.76 15.50 -4.07
C LEU A 60 7.56 16.43 -4.00
N CYS A 61 7.72 17.71 -4.31
CA CYS A 61 6.59 18.63 -4.38
C CYS A 61 5.65 18.28 -5.54
N MET A 62 6.16 17.94 -6.72
CA MET A 62 5.33 17.56 -7.88
C MET A 62 4.52 16.27 -7.65
N TYR A 63 5.15 15.26 -7.06
CA TYR A 63 4.59 13.91 -6.86
C TYR A 63 3.90 13.71 -5.51
N THR A 64 3.59 14.78 -4.79
CA THR A 64 2.74 14.74 -3.59
C THR A 64 1.53 15.65 -3.76
N THR A 65 0.45 15.43 -3.03
CA THR A 65 -0.68 16.37 -2.94
C THR A 65 -1.23 16.35 -1.51
N GLY A 66 -2.15 17.26 -1.18
CA GLY A 66 -2.75 17.31 0.16
C GLY A 66 -1.74 17.52 1.30
N GLU A 67 -1.88 16.75 2.38
CA GLU A 67 -1.03 16.84 3.56
C GLU A 67 0.46 16.52 3.29
N PRO A 68 0.82 15.47 2.53
CA PRO A 68 2.21 15.26 2.12
C PRO A 68 2.84 16.48 1.43
N ARG A 69 2.13 17.14 0.51
CA ARG A 69 2.67 18.34 -0.17
C ARG A 69 2.85 19.52 0.78
N LYS A 70 1.93 19.71 1.74
CA LYS A 70 2.08 20.75 2.78
C LYS A 70 3.35 20.50 3.60
N LEU A 71 3.64 19.25 3.95
CA LEU A 71 4.87 18.88 4.64
C LEU A 71 6.10 19.20 3.80
N VAL A 72 6.16 18.77 2.54
CA VAL A 72 7.27 19.07 1.61
C VAL A 72 7.49 20.59 1.50
N ASN A 73 6.43 21.36 1.29
CA ASN A 73 6.49 22.82 1.21
C ASN A 73 7.00 23.47 2.50
N SER A 74 6.69 22.89 3.66
CA SER A 74 7.21 23.39 4.94
C SER A 74 8.73 23.22 5.05
N TYR A 75 9.28 22.12 4.54
CA TYR A 75 10.73 21.87 4.50
C TYR A 75 11.42 22.77 3.47
N ARG A 76 10.83 22.96 2.28
CA ARG A 76 11.32 23.89 1.25
C ARG A 76 11.52 25.32 1.74
N LYS A 77 10.71 25.78 2.70
CA LYS A 77 10.81 27.12 3.29
C LYS A 77 11.95 27.27 4.29
N ARG A 78 12.52 26.17 4.78
CA ARG A 78 13.60 26.20 5.77
C ARG A 78 14.90 26.63 5.06
N ARG A 79 15.51 27.72 5.52
CA ARG A 79 16.84 28.14 5.05
C ARG A 79 17.90 27.25 5.71
N HIS A 80 18.15 26.08 5.13
CA HIS A 80 19.17 25.15 5.62
C HIS A 80 20.42 25.22 4.72
N LYS A 81 21.62 25.23 5.32
CA LYS A 81 22.89 25.25 4.56
C LYS A 81 23.22 23.89 3.93
N ASP A 82 22.64 22.83 4.45
CA ASP A 82 22.86 21.44 4.03
C ASP A 82 21.53 20.83 3.53
N LEU A 83 21.40 20.69 2.21
CA LEU A 83 20.18 20.22 1.59
C LEU A 83 19.98 18.71 1.75
N GLU A 84 21.05 17.94 1.82
CA GLU A 84 20.99 16.47 1.98
C GLU A 84 20.42 16.11 3.33
N LYS A 85 20.90 16.76 4.41
CA LYS A 85 20.33 16.58 5.74
C LYS A 85 18.85 16.97 5.78
N LEU A 86 18.47 18.07 5.12
CA LEU A 86 17.08 18.52 5.07
C LEU A 86 16.16 17.52 4.36
N LEU A 87 16.62 16.90 3.26
CA LEU A 87 15.90 15.83 2.56
C LEU A 87 15.79 14.56 3.42
N MET A 88 16.87 14.17 4.09
CA MET A 88 16.85 13.03 5.01
C MET A 88 15.80 13.23 6.10
N GLU A 89 15.76 14.40 6.73
CA GLU A 89 14.74 14.75 7.72
C GLU A 89 13.32 14.76 7.15
N LEU A 90 13.13 15.25 5.92
CA LEU A 90 11.83 15.21 5.25
C LEU A 90 11.37 13.77 5.01
N TRP A 91 12.26 12.91 4.52
CA TRP A 91 11.95 11.49 4.30
C TRP A 91 11.61 10.77 5.61
N MET A 92 12.33 11.05 6.70
CA MET A 92 12.02 10.50 8.03
C MET A 92 10.63 10.95 8.51
N GLU A 93 10.27 12.21 8.31
CA GLU A 93 8.98 12.73 8.72
C GLU A 93 7.82 12.20 7.85
N LEU A 94 8.05 12.02 6.54
CA LEU A 94 7.12 11.32 5.64
C LEU A 94 6.90 9.86 6.09
N GLU A 95 7.98 9.14 6.39
CA GLU A 95 7.90 7.77 6.92
C GLU A 95 7.08 7.72 8.21
N LYS A 96 7.38 8.62 9.15
CA LYS A 96 6.70 8.67 10.43
C LYS A 96 5.19 8.92 10.29
N ARG A 97 4.78 9.80 9.38
CA ARG A 97 3.38 10.19 9.21
C ARG A 97 2.56 9.23 8.36
N PHE A 98 3.18 8.59 7.37
CA PHE A 98 2.44 7.83 6.35
C PHE A 98 2.92 6.39 6.20
N GLY A 99 4.20 6.11 6.49
CA GLY A 99 4.82 4.79 6.37
C GLY A 99 4.95 4.00 7.68
N ASN A 100 4.50 4.56 8.80
CA ASN A 100 4.59 3.86 10.07
C ASN A 100 3.63 2.66 10.09
N VAL A 101 4.12 1.50 10.51
CA VAL A 101 3.35 0.24 10.60
C VAL A 101 2.01 0.43 11.31
N ALA A 102 1.96 1.19 12.41
CA ALA A 102 0.71 1.44 13.14
C ALA A 102 -0.27 2.32 12.34
N VAL A 103 0.25 3.31 11.60
CA VAL A 103 -0.56 4.17 10.72
C VAL A 103 -1.15 3.35 9.58
N ILE A 104 -0.34 2.54 8.91
CA ILE A 104 -0.79 1.68 7.81
C ILE A 104 -1.80 0.64 8.31
N THR A 105 -1.52 -0.01 9.44
CA THR A 105 -2.45 -0.96 10.08
C THR A 105 -3.79 -0.29 10.36
N ASN A 106 -3.79 0.90 10.97
CA ASN A 106 -5.02 1.61 11.28
C ASN A 106 -5.78 2.07 10.02
N ALA A 107 -5.06 2.45 8.95
CA ALA A 107 -5.67 2.78 7.67
C ALA A 107 -6.41 1.58 7.07
N PHE A 108 -5.80 0.38 7.10
CA PHE A 108 -6.47 -0.85 6.68
C PHE A 108 -7.70 -1.18 7.52
N LEU A 109 -7.59 -1.13 8.86
CA LEU A 109 -8.71 -1.42 9.75
C LEU A 109 -9.88 -0.44 9.55
N THR A 110 -9.57 0.85 9.38
CA THR A 110 -10.58 1.88 9.10
C THR A 110 -11.26 1.60 7.76
N ARG A 111 -10.47 1.35 6.71
CA ARG A 111 -11.00 1.06 5.37
C ARG A 111 -11.85 -0.20 5.33
N LEU A 112 -11.45 -1.27 6.03
CA LEU A 112 -12.25 -2.49 6.17
C LEU A 112 -13.62 -2.18 6.81
N ARG A 113 -13.63 -1.41 7.89
CA ARG A 113 -14.86 -1.05 8.59
C ARG A 113 -15.80 -0.21 7.71
N GLU A 114 -15.24 0.74 6.96
CA GLU A 114 -16.01 1.64 6.10
C GLU A 114 -16.53 0.94 4.83
N SER A 115 -15.71 0.06 4.24
CA SER A 115 -16.05 -0.69 3.01
C SER A 115 -17.04 -1.82 3.24
N ALA A 116 -17.15 -2.35 4.46
CA ALA A 116 -18.13 -3.37 4.84
C ALA A 116 -19.60 -2.90 4.77
N ARG A 117 -19.88 -1.65 4.36
CA ARG A 117 -21.23 -1.05 4.34
C ARG A 117 -21.85 -1.06 2.95
N PHE A 118 -22.59 -2.12 2.66
CA PHE A 118 -23.29 -2.28 1.38
C PHE A 118 -24.56 -3.12 1.51
N GLY A 119 -25.41 -3.11 0.49
CA GLY A 119 -26.65 -3.90 0.46
C GLY A 119 -26.44 -5.30 -0.13
N GLU A 120 -27.39 -6.21 0.14
CA GLU A 120 -27.41 -7.62 -0.29
C GLU A 120 -27.09 -7.84 -1.79
N TYR A 121 -27.44 -6.88 -2.64
CA TYR A 121 -27.30 -6.99 -4.10
C TYR A 121 -26.23 -6.07 -4.70
N ASP A 122 -25.44 -5.38 -3.87
CA ASP A 122 -24.37 -4.48 -4.33
C ASP A 122 -23.09 -5.28 -4.64
N LYS A 123 -23.14 -6.02 -5.74
CA LYS A 123 -22.04 -6.89 -6.19
C LYS A 123 -20.71 -6.15 -6.35
N LYS A 124 -20.75 -4.86 -6.71
CA LYS A 124 -19.53 -4.05 -6.90
C LYS A 124 -18.84 -3.76 -5.57
N LYS A 125 -19.61 -3.38 -4.53
CA LYS A 125 -19.04 -3.16 -3.21
C LYS A 125 -18.62 -4.45 -2.54
N LEU A 126 -19.34 -5.55 -2.76
CA LEU A 126 -18.93 -6.87 -2.31
C LEU A 126 -17.57 -7.27 -2.90
N GLN A 127 -17.38 -7.10 -4.22
CA GLN A 127 -16.11 -7.34 -4.88
C GLN A 127 -14.99 -6.47 -4.28
N ALA A 128 -15.21 -5.15 -4.15
CA ALA A 128 -14.21 -4.25 -3.59
C ALA A 128 -13.87 -4.58 -2.12
N PHE A 129 -14.83 -5.07 -1.34
CA PHE A 129 -14.61 -5.55 0.02
C PHE A 129 -13.75 -6.83 0.04
N SER A 130 -14.04 -7.79 -0.86
CA SER A 130 -13.25 -9.01 -1.01
C SER A 130 -11.80 -8.73 -1.47
N ASP A 131 -11.62 -7.81 -2.42
CA ASP A 131 -10.29 -7.36 -2.86
C ASP A 131 -9.51 -6.78 -1.67
N LEU A 132 -10.16 -5.92 -0.87
CA LEU A 132 -9.54 -5.34 0.32
C LEU A 132 -9.20 -6.39 1.39
N CYS A 133 -10.05 -7.40 1.61
CA CYS A 133 -9.74 -8.52 2.49
C CYS A 133 -8.48 -9.27 2.01
N SER A 134 -8.36 -9.49 0.70
CA SER A 134 -7.19 -10.14 0.10
C SER A 134 -5.91 -9.32 0.29
N ASP A 135 -5.99 -8.00 0.10
CA ASP A 135 -4.89 -7.08 0.38
C ASP A 135 -4.44 -7.17 1.84
N VAL A 136 -5.39 -7.16 2.78
CA VAL A 136 -5.11 -7.26 4.22
C VAL A 136 -4.41 -8.57 4.55
N VAL A 137 -4.92 -9.70 4.06
CA VAL A 137 -4.31 -11.02 4.27
C VAL A 137 -2.87 -11.06 3.75
N SER A 138 -2.61 -10.49 2.57
CA SER A 138 -1.27 -10.44 1.99
C SER A 138 -0.25 -9.68 2.85
N GLN A 139 -0.70 -8.75 3.70
CA GLN A 139 0.15 -7.88 4.51
C GLN A 139 0.28 -8.29 5.98
N VAL A 140 -0.45 -9.29 6.46
CA VAL A 140 -0.42 -9.72 7.88
C VAL A 140 1.01 -10.04 8.36
N SER A 141 1.85 -10.60 7.49
CA SER A 141 3.25 -10.92 7.81
C SER A 141 4.13 -9.70 8.08
N GLN A 142 3.83 -8.56 7.45
CA GLN A 142 4.59 -7.31 7.56
C GLN A 142 3.94 -6.33 8.54
N LEU A 143 2.64 -6.47 8.76
CA LEU A 143 1.83 -5.62 9.64
C LEU A 143 1.22 -6.49 10.75
N PRO A 144 1.99 -6.87 11.79
CA PRO A 144 1.52 -7.78 12.84
C PRO A 144 0.31 -7.25 13.62
N GLY A 145 0.08 -5.93 13.60
CA GLY A 145 -1.13 -5.32 14.17
C GLY A 145 -2.42 -5.78 13.50
N LEU A 146 -2.38 -6.22 12.24
CA LEU A 146 -3.56 -6.77 11.54
C LEU A 146 -4.02 -8.11 12.13
N ALA A 147 -3.15 -8.83 12.84
CA ALA A 147 -3.54 -10.02 13.58
C ALA A 147 -4.57 -9.74 14.68
N CYS A 148 -4.83 -8.46 15.02
CA CYS A 148 -5.94 -8.12 15.92
C CYS A 148 -7.30 -8.55 15.35
N LEU A 149 -7.45 -8.63 14.02
CA LEU A 149 -8.66 -9.13 13.35
C LEU A 149 -8.94 -10.59 13.71
N ASN A 150 -7.98 -11.26 14.37
CA ASN A 150 -8.14 -12.62 14.83
C ASN A 150 -8.97 -12.78 16.10
N TYR A 151 -9.42 -11.67 16.67
CA TYR A 151 -10.16 -11.66 17.90
C TYR A 151 -11.59 -11.17 17.66
N PRO A 152 -12.61 -11.83 18.25
CA PRO A 152 -14.01 -11.48 18.02
C PRO A 152 -14.32 -10.00 18.26
N ASN A 153 -13.69 -9.36 19.24
CA ASN A 153 -13.90 -7.94 19.56
C ASN A 153 -13.44 -7.00 18.43
N ALA A 154 -12.45 -7.38 17.62
CA ALA A 154 -11.94 -6.56 16.54
C ALA A 154 -12.69 -6.80 15.22
N ILE A 155 -13.08 -8.05 14.93
CA ILE A 155 -13.72 -8.43 13.66
C ILE A 155 -15.24 -8.19 13.66
N ARG A 156 -15.92 -8.40 14.80
CA ARG A 156 -17.38 -8.22 14.91
C ARG A 156 -17.88 -6.85 14.43
N PRO A 157 -17.23 -5.71 14.77
CA PRO A 157 -17.67 -4.41 14.26
C PRO A 157 -17.65 -4.27 12.73
N ILE A 158 -16.82 -5.06 12.04
CA ILE A 158 -16.77 -5.12 10.57
C ILE A 158 -17.92 -6.01 10.08
N LEU A 159 -18.07 -7.21 10.64
CA LEU A 159 -19.12 -8.17 10.28
C LEU A 159 -20.53 -7.61 10.50
N TYR A 160 -20.75 -6.79 11.54
CA TYR A 160 -22.05 -6.16 11.78
C TYR A 160 -22.43 -5.10 10.74
N ASN A 161 -21.46 -4.57 9.98
CA ASN A 161 -21.78 -3.66 8.87
C ASN A 161 -22.19 -4.41 7.61
N LEU A 162 -21.83 -5.69 7.49
CA LEU A 162 -22.14 -6.51 6.32
C LEU A 162 -23.64 -6.85 6.26
N PRO A 163 -24.16 -7.13 5.04
CA PRO A 163 -25.46 -7.75 4.85
C PRO A 163 -25.62 -9.03 5.68
N GLU A 164 -26.85 -9.31 6.12
CA GLU A 164 -27.15 -10.42 7.03
C GLU A 164 -26.81 -11.76 6.41
N SER A 165 -27.07 -11.95 5.11
CA SER A 165 -26.77 -13.20 4.43
C SER A 165 -25.26 -13.54 4.47
N LEU A 166 -24.40 -12.54 4.30
CA LEU A 166 -22.95 -12.72 4.30
C LEU A 166 -22.39 -12.94 5.69
N ARG A 167 -22.97 -12.28 6.69
CA ARG A 167 -22.62 -12.52 8.10
C ARG A 167 -22.96 -13.94 8.51
N ASN A 168 -24.17 -14.41 8.22
CA ASN A 168 -24.60 -15.77 8.58
C ASN A 168 -23.71 -16.82 7.89
N ARG A 169 -23.40 -16.65 6.61
CA ARG A 169 -22.48 -17.53 5.88
C ARG A 169 -21.07 -17.56 6.49
N TRP A 170 -20.55 -16.42 6.92
CA TRP A 170 -19.25 -16.37 7.57
C TRP A 170 -19.27 -17.08 8.92
N GLU A 171 -20.33 -16.92 9.72
CA GLU A 171 -20.49 -17.61 11.01
C GLU A 171 -20.57 -19.13 10.83
N GLU A 172 -21.32 -19.61 9.83
CA GLU A 172 -21.39 -21.05 9.47
C GLU A 172 -20.00 -21.63 9.13
N GLU A 173 -19.22 -20.92 8.32
CA GLU A 173 -17.86 -21.36 7.97
C GLU A 173 -16.86 -21.27 9.13
N GLU A 174 -17.03 -20.27 10.01
CA GLU A 174 -16.22 -20.15 11.22
C GLU A 174 -16.47 -21.36 12.14
N GLU A 175 -17.74 -21.71 12.37
CA GLU A 175 -18.15 -22.88 13.15
C GLU A 175 -17.64 -24.20 12.54
N GLU A 176 -17.77 -24.36 11.22
CA GLU A 176 -17.26 -25.53 10.52
C GLU A 176 -15.74 -25.64 10.67
N PHE A 177 -15.02 -24.53 10.51
CA PHE A 177 -13.58 -24.51 10.68
C PHE A 177 -13.15 -24.90 12.10
N TYR A 178 -13.84 -24.40 13.14
CA TYR A 178 -13.55 -24.76 14.53
C TYR A 178 -13.85 -26.21 14.86
N SER A 179 -14.86 -26.80 14.21
CA SER A 179 -15.17 -28.22 14.38
C SER A 179 -14.10 -29.14 13.77
N HIS A 180 -13.42 -28.68 12.71
CA HIS A 180 -12.41 -29.46 11.97
C HIS A 180 -10.95 -29.14 12.34
N GLN A 181 -10.66 -27.97 12.92
CA GLN A 181 -9.32 -27.62 13.40
C GLN A 181 -9.34 -27.25 14.89
N SER A 182 -8.51 -27.95 15.66
CA SER A 182 -8.18 -27.52 17.02
C SER A 182 -7.39 -26.19 16.95
N LYS A 183 -8.13 -25.07 17.02
CA LYS A 183 -7.74 -23.72 17.44
C LYS A 183 -6.91 -22.82 16.47
N ILE A 184 -7.43 -22.35 15.32
CA ILE A 184 -7.07 -21.02 14.71
C ILE A 184 -8.13 -20.53 13.68
N HIS A 185 -9.12 -19.69 14.01
CA HIS A 185 -10.10 -19.06 13.06
C HIS A 185 -9.74 -18.97 11.54
N ASN A 186 -10.74 -19.17 10.66
CA ASN A 186 -10.61 -19.15 9.20
C ASN A 186 -10.78 -17.74 8.59
N TYR A 187 -9.68 -17.07 8.26
CA TYR A 187 -9.72 -15.76 7.57
C TYR A 187 -9.80 -15.86 6.05
N ASN A 188 -9.69 -17.06 5.47
CA ASN A 188 -9.59 -17.22 4.03
C ASN A 188 -10.95 -17.11 3.31
N PHE A 189 -12.09 -17.27 4.00
CA PHE A 189 -13.43 -17.30 3.38
C PHE A 189 -13.65 -16.22 2.33
N PHE A 190 -13.48 -14.95 2.73
CA PHE A 190 -13.75 -13.80 1.84
C PHE A 190 -12.72 -13.63 0.73
N SER A 191 -11.58 -14.34 0.78
CA SER A 191 -10.57 -14.37 -0.29
C SER A 191 -10.77 -15.53 -1.28
N THR A 192 -11.45 -16.61 -0.86
CA THR A 192 -11.59 -17.85 -1.65
C THR A 192 -12.95 -18.04 -2.32
N HIS A 193 -14.01 -17.38 -1.85
CA HIS A 193 -15.36 -17.57 -2.38
C HIS A 193 -15.93 -16.31 -3.05
N TYR A 194 -15.66 -16.22 -4.36
CA TYR A 194 -16.40 -15.42 -5.33
C TYR A 194 -17.74 -16.05 -5.70
#